data_AF-A0A2V9VHV4-F1
#
_entry.id   AF-A0A2V9VHV4-F1
#
_cell.length_a   1.000
_cell.length_b   1.000
_cell.length_c   1.000
_cell.angle_alpha   90.00
_cell.angle_beta   90.00
_cell.angle_gamma   90.00
#
_symmetry.space_group_name_H-M   'P 1'
#
loop_
_entity.id
_entity.type
_entity.pdbx_description
1 polymer ?
#
loop_
_entity_poly.entity_id
_entity_poly.type
_entity_poly.pdbx_seq_one_letter_code
_entity_poly.pdbx_strand_id
1 'polypeptide(L)'
;MMAQEVNVPQTSSCGRLFDAVSALVGLREVVNYEAQAAIELEMAIADSDSEVSYPIDLNLRDGIWLVDTKRLFQAIVSDLENETPVAAISQRFHNGLVLAFHELAQLLRQASGLNRVCLSGGTFHNVYLLTG
;
A
#
# COMPACT_ATOMS: atom_id res chain seq x y z
N MET A 1 -23.76 0.78 11.10
CA MET A 1 -23.54 0.45 9.68
C MET A 1 -22.45 -0.60 9.50
N MET A 2 -21.15 -0.32 9.68
CA MET A 2 -20.09 -1.34 9.56
C MET A 2 -20.29 -2.55 10.50
N ALA A 3 -20.49 -2.32 11.80
CA ALA A 3 -20.75 -3.40 12.77
C ALA A 3 -22.09 -4.14 12.54
N GLN A 4 -22.97 -3.59 11.71
CA GLN A 4 -24.29 -4.17 11.38
C GLN A 4 -24.33 -4.72 9.95
N GLU A 5 -23.19 -4.67 9.23
CA GLU A 5 -23.04 -5.15 7.85
C GLU A 5 -24.01 -4.51 6.83
N VAL A 6 -24.49 -3.29 7.11
CA VAL A 6 -25.40 -2.55 6.21
C VAL A 6 -24.61 -1.62 5.29
N ASN A 7 -24.75 -1.80 3.97
CA ASN A 7 -24.10 -0.99 2.91
C ASN A 7 -22.56 -0.96 3.01
N VAL A 8 -21.95 -2.09 3.33
CA VAL A 8 -20.49 -2.22 3.47
C VAL A 8 -19.94 -3.31 2.53
N PRO A 9 -19.94 -3.07 1.21
CA PRO A 9 -19.34 -4.01 0.27
C PRO A 9 -17.85 -4.20 0.60
N GLN A 10 -17.39 -5.45 0.60
CA GLN A 10 -15.98 -5.76 0.77
C GLN A 10 -15.17 -5.36 -0.47
N THR A 11 -13.92 -4.94 -0.26
CA THR A 11 -13.01 -4.58 -1.35
C THR A 11 -11.58 -5.00 -1.02
N SER A 12 -10.85 -5.42 -2.05
CA SER A 12 -9.41 -5.67 -2.02
C SER A 12 -8.66 -4.63 -2.88
N SER A 13 -9.25 -3.47 -3.11
CA SER A 13 -8.69 -2.43 -3.98
C SER A 13 -7.45 -1.80 -3.36
N CYS A 14 -6.33 -1.87 -4.09
CA CYS A 14 -5.11 -1.16 -3.72
C CYS A 14 -5.32 0.37 -3.72
N GLY A 15 -6.12 0.91 -4.64
CA GLY A 15 -6.48 2.34 -4.62
C GLY A 15 -7.19 2.75 -3.33
N ARG A 16 -8.08 1.91 -2.79
CA ARG A 16 -8.74 2.18 -1.50
C ARG A 16 -7.77 2.09 -0.32
N LEU A 17 -6.73 1.24 -0.40
CA LEU A 17 -5.66 1.21 0.58
C LEU A 17 -4.87 2.54 0.59
N PHE A 18 -4.53 3.06 -0.58
CA PHE A 18 -3.88 4.38 -0.71
C PHE A 18 -4.74 5.50 -0.13
N ASP A 19 -6.03 5.54 -0.45
CA ASP A 19 -6.96 6.54 0.09
C ASP A 19 -7.03 6.47 1.62
N ALA A 20 -7.06 5.25 2.19
CA ALA A 20 -7.10 5.04 3.64
C ALA A 20 -5.82 5.56 4.32
N VAL A 21 -4.64 5.29 3.73
CA VAL A 21 -3.37 5.81 4.26
C VAL A 21 -3.31 7.33 4.14
N SER A 22 -3.71 7.90 3.00
CA SER A 22 -3.72 9.35 2.74
C SER A 22 -4.63 10.10 3.72
N ALA A 23 -5.81 9.54 4.02
CA ALA A 23 -6.70 10.09 5.04
C ALA A 23 -6.10 9.95 6.45
N LEU A 24 -5.52 8.80 6.79
CA LEU A 24 -4.94 8.53 8.11
C LEU A 24 -3.78 9.48 8.46
N VAL A 25 -2.94 9.82 7.48
CA VAL A 25 -1.81 10.74 7.67
C VAL A 25 -2.20 12.22 7.55
N GLY A 26 -3.50 12.52 7.42
CA GLY A 26 -4.03 13.89 7.36
C GLY A 26 -3.75 14.62 6.05
N LEU A 27 -3.41 13.90 4.97
CA LEU A 27 -3.11 14.52 3.68
C LEU A 27 -4.40 14.85 2.90
N ARG A 28 -5.34 13.90 2.84
CA ARG A 28 -6.60 14.07 2.11
C ARG A 28 -7.73 13.24 2.71
N GLU A 29 -8.72 13.93 3.30
CA GLU A 29 -9.94 13.28 3.81
C GLU A 29 -11.09 13.29 2.80
N VAL A 30 -11.18 14.33 1.96
CA VAL A 30 -12.24 14.51 0.95
C VAL A 30 -11.61 14.75 -0.41
N VAL A 31 -11.96 13.91 -1.38
CA VAL A 31 -11.43 13.96 -2.75
C VAL A 31 -12.37 14.71 -3.69
N ASN A 32 -11.80 15.45 -4.64
CA ASN A 32 -12.51 16.18 -5.70
C ASN A 32 -12.49 15.44 -7.05
N TYR A 33 -11.56 14.51 -7.23
CA TYR A 33 -11.45 13.67 -8.42
C TYR A 33 -10.91 12.28 -8.06
N GLU A 34 -11.06 11.34 -8.98
CA GLU A 34 -10.61 9.96 -8.80
C GLU A 34 -9.08 9.89 -8.62
N ALA A 35 -8.64 9.07 -7.66
CA ALA A 35 -7.23 8.86 -7.31
C ALA A 35 -6.49 10.08 -6.72
N GLN A 36 -7.16 11.20 -6.44
CA GLN A 36 -6.51 12.39 -5.86
C GLN A 36 -5.68 12.07 -4.62
N ALA A 37 -6.26 11.36 -3.65
CA ALA A 37 -5.58 11.05 -2.39
C ALA A 37 -4.35 10.15 -2.59
N ALA A 38 -4.40 9.22 -3.54
CA ALA A 38 -3.28 8.38 -3.92
C ALA A 38 -2.16 9.17 -4.62
N ILE A 39 -2.51 10.08 -5.55
CA ILE A 39 -1.57 10.95 -6.25
C ILE A 39 -0.87 11.89 -5.26
N GLU A 40 -1.62 12.52 -4.37
CA GLU A 40 -1.03 13.41 -3.36
C GLU A 40 -0.10 12.65 -2.41
N LEU A 41 -0.44 11.41 -2.05
CA LEU A 41 0.41 10.57 -1.21
C LEU A 41 1.74 10.24 -1.91
N GLU A 42 1.70 9.89 -3.20
CA GLU A 42 2.91 9.70 -4.02
C GLU A 42 3.75 10.99 -4.09
N MET A 43 3.11 12.13 -4.35
CA MET A 43 3.81 13.43 -4.41
C MET A 43 4.43 13.85 -3.09
N ALA A 44 3.96 13.31 -1.96
CA ALA A 44 4.49 13.62 -0.65
C ALA A 44 5.82 12.90 -0.36
N ILE A 45 6.21 11.89 -1.15
CA ILE A 45 7.46 11.13 -0.93
C ILE A 45 8.66 12.09 -0.90
N ALA A 46 9.50 11.98 0.14
CA ALA A 46 10.73 12.75 0.24
C ALA A 46 11.78 12.24 -0.77
N ASP A 47 12.57 13.17 -1.31
CA ASP A 47 13.79 12.83 -2.05
C ASP A 47 14.87 12.40 -1.04
N SER A 48 14.83 11.12 -0.66
CA SER A 48 15.75 10.53 0.30
C SER A 48 16.09 9.10 -0.08
N ASP A 49 17.33 8.67 0.16
CA ASP A 49 17.79 7.29 -0.08
C ASP A 49 17.39 6.32 1.06
N SER A 50 16.30 6.62 1.78
CA SER A 50 15.84 5.79 2.88
C SER A 50 15.22 4.48 2.37
N GLU A 51 15.87 3.36 2.67
CA GLU A 51 15.37 2.01 2.38
C GLU A 51 14.36 1.48 3.44
N VAL A 52 14.01 2.31 4.43
CA VAL A 52 13.06 1.91 5.48
C VAL A 52 11.68 1.66 4.86
N SER A 53 11.06 0.55 5.23
CA SER A 53 9.76 0.11 4.73
C SER A 53 8.85 -0.30 5.87
N TYR A 54 7.54 -0.21 5.65
CA TYR A 54 6.58 -0.81 6.58
C TYR A 54 6.40 -2.31 6.33
N PRO A 55 6.24 -3.11 7.38
CA PRO A 55 6.01 -4.53 7.26
C PRO A 55 4.62 -4.81 6.68
N ILE A 56 4.59 -5.69 5.66
CA ILE A 56 3.38 -6.23 5.07
C ILE A 56 3.54 -7.75 5.05
N ASP A 57 2.66 -8.46 5.77
CA ASP A 57 2.79 -9.91 5.89
C ASP A 57 2.11 -10.60 4.69
N LEU A 58 2.75 -11.63 4.13
CA LEU A 58 2.16 -12.48 3.09
C LEU A 58 1.66 -13.78 3.72
N ASN A 59 0.36 -14.03 3.62
CA ASN A 59 -0.28 -15.20 4.24
C ASN A 59 -1.00 -16.05 3.20
N LEU A 60 -0.63 -17.33 3.07
CA LEU A 60 -1.35 -18.26 2.19
C LEU A 60 -2.63 -18.75 2.88
N ARG A 61 -3.80 -18.50 2.28
CA ARG A 61 -5.09 -19.03 2.74
C ARG A 61 -5.89 -19.59 1.57
N ASP A 62 -6.37 -20.82 1.70
CA ASP A 62 -7.17 -21.50 0.67
C ASP A 62 -6.53 -21.46 -0.74
N GLY A 63 -5.20 -21.56 -0.80
CA GLY A 63 -4.43 -21.51 -2.05
C GLY A 63 -4.21 -20.12 -2.63
N ILE A 64 -4.66 -19.07 -1.95
CA ILE A 64 -4.52 -17.67 -2.35
C ILE A 64 -3.57 -16.96 -1.39
N TRP A 65 -2.55 -16.29 -1.93
CA TRP A 65 -1.70 -15.41 -1.13
C TRP A 65 -2.44 -14.12 -0.80
N LEU A 66 -2.54 -13.81 0.49
CA LEU A 66 -3.13 -12.60 1.02
C LEU A 66 -2.04 -11.64 1.46
N VAL A 67 -2.15 -10.40 0.99
CA VAL A 67 -1.33 -9.26 1.43
C VAL A 67 -2.00 -8.66 2.67
N ASP A 68 -1.50 -8.97 3.87
CA ASP A 68 -2.07 -8.53 5.14
C ASP A 68 -1.49 -7.18 5.57
N THR A 69 -2.35 -6.17 5.59
CA THR A 69 -1.99 -4.78 5.89
C THR A 69 -2.09 -4.43 7.37
N LYS A 70 -2.37 -5.39 8.27
CA LYS A 70 -2.55 -5.11 9.69
C LYS A 70 -1.30 -4.47 10.31
N ARG A 71 -0.12 -5.08 10.11
CA ARG A 71 1.14 -4.56 10.65
C ARG A 71 1.55 -3.23 10.02
N LEU A 72 1.25 -3.05 8.74
CA LEU A 72 1.41 -1.78 8.04
C LEU A 72 0.68 -0.65 8.78
N PHE A 73 -0.61 -0.81 9.06
CA PHE A 73 -1.38 0.23 9.76
C PHE A 73 -0.92 0.44 11.20
N GLN A 74 -0.52 -0.62 11.91
CA GLN A 74 0.06 -0.48 13.26
C GLN A 74 1.34 0.37 13.24
N ALA A 75 2.20 0.15 12.24
CA ALA A 75 3.43 0.91 12.10
C ALA A 75 3.17 2.38 11.72
N ILE A 76 2.21 2.65 10.81
CA ILE A 76 1.81 4.02 10.47
C ILE A 76 1.28 4.76 11.71
N VAL A 77 0.41 4.12 12.50
CA VAL A 77 -0.13 4.74 13.72
C VAL A 77 0.99 5.06 14.72
N SER A 78 1.93 4.13 14.92
CA SER A 78 3.11 4.38 15.76
C SER A 78 3.96 5.54 15.25
N ASP A 79 4.14 5.68 13.94
CA ASP A 79 4.92 6.78 13.37
C ASP A 79 4.20 8.13 13.53
N LEU A 80 2.86 8.15 13.44
CA LEU A 80 2.05 9.33 13.71
C LEU A 80 2.13 9.74 15.20
N GLU A 81 2.10 8.79 16.13
CA GLU A 81 2.30 9.05 17.57
C GLU A 81 3.69 9.63 17.88
N ASN A 82 4.69 9.32 17.04
CA ASN A 82 6.05 9.85 17.13
C ASN A 82 6.28 11.10 16.28
N GLU A 83 5.22 11.73 15.76
CA GLU A 83 5.30 12.96 14.94
C GLU A 83 6.19 12.80 13.69
N THR A 84 6.25 11.59 13.12
CA THR A 84 7.04 11.31 11.92
C THR A 84 6.48 12.12 10.73
N PRO A 85 7.33 12.79 9.94
CA PRO A 85 6.87 13.56 8.78
C PRO A 85 6.10 12.69 7.77
N VAL A 86 5.00 13.21 7.23
CA VAL A 86 4.17 12.53 6.21
C VAL A 86 5.00 12.05 5.02
N ALA A 87 6.03 12.81 4.64
CA ALA A 87 6.91 12.44 3.54
C ALA A 87 7.67 11.12 3.80
N ALA A 88 8.14 10.92 5.03
CA ALA A 88 8.80 9.68 5.44
C ALA A 88 7.80 8.53 5.55
N ILE A 89 6.60 8.77 6.09
CA ILE A 89 5.52 7.77 6.16
C ILE A 89 5.13 7.30 4.75
N SER A 90 4.95 8.26 3.83
CA SER A 90 4.62 7.95 2.44
C SER A 90 5.70 7.09 1.79
N GLN A 91 6.98 7.45 1.94
CA GLN A 91 8.08 6.67 1.40
C GLN A 91 8.11 5.24 1.96
N ARG A 92 7.98 5.09 3.29
CA ARG A 92 7.96 3.77 3.97
C ARG A 92 6.79 2.90 3.52
N PHE A 93 5.63 3.50 3.28
CA PHE A 93 4.45 2.81 2.74
C PHE A 93 4.70 2.29 1.32
N HIS A 94 5.21 3.13 0.42
CA HIS A 94 5.52 2.72 -0.95
C HIS A 94 6.61 1.63 -0.98
N ASN A 95 7.69 1.80 -0.20
CA ASN A 95 8.72 0.77 -0.04
C ASN A 95 8.14 -0.56 0.45
N GLY A 96 7.23 -0.53 1.43
CA GLY A 96 6.56 -1.73 1.94
C GLY A 96 5.77 -2.46 0.87
N LEU A 97 5.04 -1.73 0.01
CA LEU A 97 4.30 -2.33 -1.10
C LEU A 97 5.23 -2.91 -2.17
N VAL A 98 6.29 -2.20 -2.55
CA VAL A 98 7.29 -2.70 -3.52
C VAL A 98 7.89 -4.02 -3.03
N LEU A 99 8.31 -4.08 -1.76
CA LEU A 99 8.87 -5.29 -1.17
C LEU A 99 7.84 -6.44 -1.12
N ALA A 100 6.61 -6.16 -0.71
CA ALA A 100 5.55 -7.17 -0.65
C ALA A 100 5.22 -7.74 -2.04
N PHE A 101 5.14 -6.89 -3.07
CA PHE A 101 4.91 -7.35 -4.45
C PHE A 101 6.10 -8.13 -5.00
N HIS A 102 7.32 -7.71 -4.68
CA HIS A 102 8.54 -8.42 -5.06
C HIS A 102 8.56 -9.83 -4.45
N GLU A 103 8.33 -9.95 -3.14
CA GLU A 103 8.30 -11.22 -2.42
C GLU A 103 7.18 -12.12 -2.95
N LEU A 104 5.98 -11.57 -3.17
CA LEU A 104 4.87 -12.32 -3.74
C LEU A 104 5.20 -12.86 -5.12
N ALA A 105 5.82 -12.05 -5.99
CA ALA A 105 6.25 -12.50 -7.31
C ALA A 105 7.29 -13.62 -7.23
N GLN A 106 8.23 -13.55 -6.27
CA GLN A 106 9.20 -14.62 -6.02
C GLN A 106 8.54 -15.91 -5.56
N LEU A 107 7.61 -15.84 -4.60
CA LEU A 107 6.85 -17.00 -4.11
C LEU A 107 6.05 -17.67 -5.24
N LEU A 108 5.36 -16.87 -6.05
CA LEU A 108 4.60 -17.37 -7.19
C LEU A 108 5.52 -18.01 -8.25
N ARG A 109 6.68 -17.43 -8.52
CA ARG A 109 7.68 -18.02 -9.41
C ARG A 109 8.18 -19.37 -8.88
N GLN A 110 8.48 -19.48 -7.59
CA GLN A 110 8.93 -20.74 -6.99
C GLN A 110 7.86 -21.83 -7.12
N ALA A 111 6.59 -21.48 -6.92
CA ALA A 111 5.47 -22.43 -7.01
C ALA A 111 5.10 -22.84 -8.44
N SER A 112 5.25 -21.94 -9.43
CA SER A 112 4.73 -22.13 -10.79
C SER A 112 5.80 -22.27 -11.88
N GLY A 113 7.05 -21.89 -11.61
CA GLY A 113 8.11 -21.77 -12.60
C GLY A 113 8.00 -20.56 -13.53
N LEU A 114 6.97 -19.72 -13.39
CA LEU A 114 6.80 -18.51 -14.21
C LEU A 114 7.93 -17.50 -13.97
N ASN A 115 8.41 -16.86 -15.03
CA ASN A 115 9.52 -15.91 -14.97
C ASN A 115 9.23 -14.56 -15.66
N ARG A 116 7.95 -14.27 -15.92
CA ARG A 116 7.50 -13.01 -16.50
C ARG A 116 6.40 -12.42 -15.63
N VAL A 117 6.60 -11.18 -15.19
CA VAL A 117 5.63 -10.39 -14.44
C VAL A 117 5.13 -9.27 -15.34
N CYS A 118 3.82 -9.03 -15.33
CA CYS A 118 3.19 -7.92 -16.06
C CYS A 118 2.51 -7.01 -15.03
N LEU A 119 2.91 -5.73 -14.98
CA LEU A 119 2.30 -4.72 -14.11
C LEU A 119 1.28 -3.92 -14.94
N SER A 120 0.06 -3.76 -14.41
CA SER A 120 -1.03 -3.06 -15.09
C SER A 120 -2.10 -2.59 -14.09
N GLY A 121 -3.05 -1.77 -14.53
CA GLY A 121 -4.05 -1.14 -13.68
C GLY A 121 -3.60 0.20 -13.11
N GLY A 122 -4.56 1.03 -12.71
CA GLY A 122 -4.32 2.45 -12.37
C GLY A 122 -3.33 2.70 -11.23
N THR A 123 -3.17 1.74 -10.30
CA THR A 123 -2.16 1.84 -9.23
C THR A 123 -0.74 1.96 -9.78
N PHE A 124 -0.43 1.33 -10.91
CA PHE A 124 0.90 1.40 -11.53
C PHE A 124 1.10 2.62 -12.45
N HIS A 125 0.16 3.58 -12.45
CA HIS A 125 0.51 4.94 -12.89
C HIS A 125 1.40 5.67 -11.86
N ASN A 126 1.43 5.18 -10.62
CA ASN A 126 2.39 5.60 -9.61
C ASN A 126 3.81 5.20 -10.06
N VAL A 127 4.64 6.20 -10.31
CA VAL A 127 5.98 6.00 -10.88
C VAL A 127 6.86 5.26 -9.89
N TYR A 128 6.76 5.58 -8.60
CA TYR A 128 7.53 4.94 -7.54
C TYR A 128 7.30 3.43 -7.52
N LEU A 129 6.04 2.99 -7.54
CA LEU A 129 5.69 1.57 -7.58
C LEU A 129 6.07 0.90 -8.90
N LEU A 130 6.04 1.63 -10.02
CA LEU A 130 6.36 1.08 -11.34
C LEU A 130 7.86 0.85 -11.50
N THR A 131 8.69 1.73 -10.96
CA THR A 131 10.15 1.63 -11.07
C THR A 131 10.77 0.72 -10.01
N GLY A 132 10.13 0.63 -8.83
CA GLY A 132 10.59 -0.20 -7.71
C GLY A 132 11.69 0.46 -6.92
#